data_AF-A0A087U2J8-F1
#
_entry.id   AF-A0A087U2J8-F1
#
_cell.length_a   1.000
_cell.length_b   1.000
_cell.length_c   1.000
_cell.angle_alpha   90.00
_cell.angle_beta   90.00
_cell.angle_gamma   90.00
#
_symmetry.space_group_name_H-M   'P 1'
#
loop_
_entity.id
_entity.type
_entity.pdbx_description
1 polymer ?
#
loop_
_entity_poly.entity_id
_entity_poly.type
_entity_poly.pdbx_seq_one_letter_code
_entity_poly.pdbx_strand_id
1 'polypeptide(L)'
;MNTSKLVVAAQRTFKNSTIPYRNFGFCSVLMAKTPTDPIQKLFLEKLKEYAKLSSAQGNKLVDISPEKQKEYDESLNNLKKQYGADKGDDFTKFPTFSFPEPKLDPINMEERS
;
A
#
# COMPACT_ATOMS: atom_id res chain seq x y z
N MET A 1 17.23 -79.98 -0.09
CA MET A 1 16.82 -79.47 -1.42
C MET A 1 15.31 -79.29 -1.41
N ASN A 2 14.83 -78.08 -1.71
CA ASN A 2 13.67 -77.84 -2.59
C ASN A 2 13.48 -76.33 -2.74
N THR A 3 14.41 -75.73 -3.49
CA THR A 3 14.47 -74.34 -3.93
C THR A 3 13.59 -74.08 -5.17
N SER A 4 12.48 -74.81 -5.32
CA SER A 4 11.70 -74.85 -6.56
C SER A 4 10.33 -74.15 -6.51
N LYS A 5 10.01 -73.40 -5.45
CA LYS A 5 8.74 -72.64 -5.36
C LYS A 5 8.87 -71.12 -5.22
N LEU A 6 10.08 -70.58 -5.06
CA LEU A 6 10.30 -69.13 -4.91
C LEU A 6 10.56 -68.40 -6.23
N VAL A 7 10.80 -69.11 -7.33
CA VAL A 7 11.22 -68.48 -8.60
C VAL A 7 10.06 -68.23 -9.57
N VAL A 8 8.87 -68.79 -9.36
CA VAL A 8 7.79 -68.75 -10.38
C VAL A 8 6.61 -67.81 -10.04
N ALA A 9 6.49 -67.31 -8.81
CA ALA A 9 5.28 -66.60 -8.39
C ALA A 9 5.29 -65.06 -8.53
N ALA A 10 6.42 -64.41 -8.85
CA ALA A 10 6.50 -62.95 -8.83
C ALA A 10 7.01 -62.29 -10.13
N GLN A 11 7.10 -63.04 -11.24
CA GLN A 11 7.50 -62.49 -12.54
C GLN A 11 6.35 -62.22 -13.51
N ARG A 12 5.09 -62.36 -13.08
CA ARG A 12 3.92 -62.13 -13.94
C ARG A 12 2.90 -61.26 -13.24
N THR A 13 3.07 -59.94 -13.37
CA THR A 13 2.06 -58.98 -13.84
C THR A 13 2.57 -57.54 -13.69
N PHE A 14 3.66 -57.20 -14.38
CA PHE A 14 3.86 -55.83 -14.87
C PHE A 14 3.12 -55.70 -16.21
N LYS A 15 1.80 -55.86 -16.18
CA LYS A 15 0.91 -55.53 -17.30
C LYS A 15 -0.23 -54.71 -16.74
N ASN A 16 0.10 -53.46 -16.42
CA ASN A 16 -0.81 -52.33 -16.34
C ASN A 16 0.11 -51.10 -16.43
N SER A 17 0.45 -50.72 -17.66
CA SER A 17 1.00 -49.39 -17.93
C SER A 17 -0.13 -48.38 -17.68
N THR A 18 -0.41 -48.09 -16.42
CA THR A 18 -1.03 -46.82 -16.08
C THR A 18 0.07 -45.80 -16.29
N ILE A 19 0.04 -45.11 -17.43
CA ILE A 19 0.80 -43.88 -17.62
C ILE A 19 0.54 -43.04 -16.36
N PRO A 20 1.54 -42.79 -15.49
CA PRO A 20 1.32 -41.84 -14.42
C PRO A 20 1.17 -40.50 -15.11
N TYR A 21 -0.08 -40.07 -15.32
CA TYR A 21 -0.37 -38.70 -15.69
C TYR A 21 0.16 -37.85 -14.53
N ARG A 22 1.35 -37.30 -14.71
CA ARG A 22 1.92 -36.39 -13.75
C ARG A 22 1.07 -35.13 -13.85
N ASN A 23 0.22 -34.92 -12.86
CA ASN A 23 -0.57 -33.70 -12.70
C ASN A 23 0.37 -32.53 -12.35
N PHE A 24 1.25 -32.16 -13.27
CA PHE A 24 2.17 -31.02 -13.13
C PHE A 24 1.43 -29.70 -12.96
N GLY A 25 0.15 -29.65 -13.33
CA GLY A 25 -0.74 -28.51 -13.08
C GLY A 25 -0.87 -28.15 -11.60
N PHE A 26 -0.87 -29.14 -10.69
CA PHE A 26 -0.90 -28.88 -9.24
C PHE A 26 0.44 -28.32 -8.72
N CYS A 27 1.56 -28.72 -9.33
CA CYS A 27 2.88 -28.17 -8.99
C CYS A 27 3.08 -26.74 -9.52
N SER A 28 2.29 -26.29 -10.50
CA SER A 28 2.42 -24.92 -11.05
C SER A 28 2.22 -23.83 -9.99
N VAL A 29 1.28 -24.00 -9.06
CA VAL A 29 1.01 -23.04 -7.98
C VAL A 29 2.14 -23.02 -6.95
N LEU A 30 2.78 -24.18 -6.71
CA LEU A 30 3.95 -24.30 -5.83
C LEU A 30 5.20 -23.70 -6.48
N MET A 31 5.40 -23.93 -7.79
CA MET A 31 6.50 -23.36 -8.57
C MET A 31 6.33 -21.86 -8.82
N ALA A 32 5.09 -21.37 -8.94
CA ALA A 32 4.79 -19.94 -9.03
C ALA A 32 5.06 -19.21 -7.70
N LYS A 33 4.98 -19.91 -6.56
CA LYS A 33 5.34 -19.38 -5.24
C LYS A 33 6.86 -19.31 -5.02
N THR A 34 7.65 -20.07 -5.78
CA THR A 34 9.10 -20.05 -5.72
C THR A 34 9.63 -19.17 -6.86
N PRO A 35 10.07 -17.93 -6.57
CA PRO A 35 10.60 -17.05 -7.60
C PRO A 35 11.83 -17.70 -8.24
N THR A 36 11.72 -18.01 -9.54
CA THR A 36 12.77 -18.64 -10.34
C THR A 36 13.95 -17.70 -10.57
N ASP A 37 13.72 -16.39 -10.52
CA ASP A 37 14.73 -15.34 -10.67
C ASP A 37 15.05 -14.70 -9.31
N PRO A 38 16.33 -14.60 -8.92
CA PRO A 38 16.78 -13.81 -7.78
C PRO A 38 16.16 -12.40 -7.68
N ILE A 39 15.91 -11.72 -8.81
CA ILE A 39 15.31 -10.38 -8.83
C ILE A 39 13.84 -10.42 -8.38
N GLN A 40 13.08 -11.42 -8.84
CA GLN A 40 11.68 -11.59 -8.44
C GLN A 40 11.57 -11.96 -6.96
N LYS A 41 12.55 -12.72 -6.44
CA LYS A 41 12.66 -13.03 -5.01
C LYS A 41 12.84 -11.75 -4.20
N LEU A 42 13.79 -10.90 -4.61
CA LEU A 42 14.06 -9.64 -3.94
C LEU A 42 12.83 -8.72 -3.95
N PHE A 43 12.13 -8.64 -5.08
CA PHE A 43 10.90 -7.84 -5.18
C PHE A 43 9.81 -8.31 -4.21
N LEU A 44 9.54 -9.61 -4.17
CA LEU A 44 8.56 -10.19 -3.24
C LEU A 44 8.98 -10.00 -1.77
N GLU A 45 10.27 -10.08 -1.48
CA GLU A 45 10.80 -9.82 -0.14
C GLU A 45 10.55 -8.37 0.28
N LYS A 46 10.82 -7.40 -0.59
CA LYS A 46 10.56 -5.98 -0.33
C LYS A 46 9.08 -5.64 -0.20
N LEU A 47 8.21 -6.29 -0.98
CA LEU A 47 6.77 -6.14 -0.79
C LEU A 47 6.30 -6.67 0.56
N LYS A 48 6.80 -7.82 1.01
CA LYS A 48 6.46 -8.38 2.32
C LYS A 48 6.99 -7.52 3.47
N GLU A 49 8.20 -7.00 3.33
CA GLU A 49 8.81 -6.09 4.28
C GLU A 49 7.95 -4.82 4.43
N TYR A 50 7.63 -4.17 3.31
CA TYR A 50 6.76 -3.00 3.31
C TYR A 50 5.36 -3.29 3.88
N ALA A 51 4.74 -4.41 3.49
CA ALA A 51 3.41 -4.77 3.99
C ALA A 51 3.39 -4.95 5.52
N LYS A 52 4.45 -5.53 6.09
CA LYS A 52 4.60 -5.65 7.55
C LYS A 52 4.73 -4.29 8.21
N LEU A 53 5.62 -3.42 7.69
CA LEU A 53 5.82 -2.07 8.22
C LEU A 53 4.50 -1.28 8.15
N SER A 54 3.88 -1.21 6.97
CA SER A 54 2.59 -0.56 6.74
C SER A 54 1.49 -1.04 7.68
N SER A 55 1.37 -2.35 7.90
CA SER A 55 0.38 -2.92 8.84
C SER A 55 0.66 -2.55 10.30
N ALA A 56 1.94 -2.46 10.70
CA ALA A 56 2.34 -2.12 12.06
C ALA A 56 2.15 -0.62 12.36
N GLN A 57 2.32 0.25 11.35
CA GLN A 57 2.23 1.69 11.52
C GLN A 57 0.78 2.23 11.52
N GLY A 58 -0.20 1.49 10.96
CA GLY A 58 -1.63 1.81 11.08
C GLY A 58 -1.97 3.26 10.71
N ASN A 59 -2.19 3.53 9.41
CA ASN A 59 -2.49 4.86 8.84
C ASN A 59 -1.43 5.95 9.07
N LYS A 60 -0.33 5.69 9.79
CA LYS A 60 0.82 6.59 9.91
C LYS A 60 1.82 6.32 8.78
N LEU A 61 2.69 7.29 8.50
CA LEU A 61 3.69 7.10 7.44
C LEU A 61 4.67 5.99 7.83
N VAL A 62 5.01 5.18 6.84
CA VAL A 62 5.99 4.10 6.99
C VAL A 62 7.37 4.71 7.23
N ASP A 63 8.07 4.23 8.25
CA ASP A 63 9.42 4.63 8.66
C ASP A 63 9.58 6.12 9.02
N ILE A 64 8.61 6.69 9.76
CA ILE A 64 8.80 7.99 10.41
C ILE A 64 9.96 7.92 11.42
N SER A 65 11.04 8.64 11.12
CA SER A 65 12.02 9.08 12.12
C SER A 65 11.43 10.24 12.93
N PRO A 66 11.76 10.40 14.23
CA PRO A 66 11.29 11.53 15.03
C PRO A 66 11.64 12.90 14.42
N GLU A 67 12.72 12.99 13.64
CA GLU A 67 13.09 14.20 12.90
C GLU A 67 12.11 14.51 11.78
N LYS A 68 11.71 13.49 11.00
CA LYS A 68 10.73 13.62 9.92
C LYS A 68 9.33 13.95 10.41
N GLN A 69 8.95 13.45 11.58
CA GLN A 69 7.69 13.85 12.21
C GLN A 69 7.69 15.34 12.56
N LYS A 70 8.80 15.85 13.11
CA LYS A 70 8.93 17.29 13.42
C LYS A 70 8.87 18.15 12.17
N GLU A 71 9.62 17.82 11.13
CA GLU A 71 9.58 18.52 9.84
C GLU A 71 8.15 18.54 9.26
N TYR A 72 7.42 17.43 9.37
CA TYR A 72 6.03 17.32 8.93
C TYR A 72 5.09 18.24 9.73
N ASP A 73 5.20 18.21 11.06
CA ASP A 73 4.37 19.03 11.94
C ASP A 73 4.68 20.53 11.79
N GLU A 74 5.95 20.90 11.61
CA GLU A 74 6.39 22.27 11.31
C GLU A 74 5.83 22.75 9.97
N SER A 75 5.90 21.93 8.93
CA SER A 75 5.34 22.24 7.61
C SER A 75 3.82 22.45 7.68
N LEU A 76 3.11 21.59 8.43
CA LEU A 76 1.68 21.76 8.67
C LEU A 76 1.37 23.05 9.43
N ASN A 77 2.15 23.40 10.44
CA ASN A 77 1.93 24.64 11.19
C ASN A 77 2.18 25.88 10.33
N ASN A 78 3.19 25.87 9.46
CA ASN A 78 3.44 26.96 8.52
C ASN A 78 2.30 27.12 7.52
N LEU A 79 1.77 26.01 7.00
CA LEU A 79 0.60 26.02 6.13
C LEU A 79 -0.64 26.58 6.86
N LYS A 80 -0.89 26.15 8.10
CA LYS A 80 -2.02 26.66 8.88
C LYS A 80 -1.93 28.18 9.09
N LYS A 81 -0.74 28.69 9.41
CA LYS A 81 -0.50 30.14 9.52
C LYS A 81 -0.75 30.87 8.20
N GLN A 82 -0.21 30.34 7.11
CA GLN A 82 -0.30 30.98 5.79
C GLN A 82 -1.74 31.09 5.28
N TYR A 83 -2.55 30.06 5.53
CA TYR A 83 -3.94 30.00 5.06
C TYR A 83 -4.97 30.35 6.15
N GLY A 84 -4.53 30.87 7.30
CA GLY A 84 -5.40 31.33 8.38
C GLY A 84 -6.12 30.20 9.14
N ALA A 85 -5.64 28.96 9.03
CA ALA A 85 -6.25 27.79 9.67
C ALA A 85 -6.00 27.64 11.17
N ASP A 86 -5.22 28.54 11.75
CA ASP A 86 -5.05 28.61 13.21
C ASP A 86 -6.27 29.20 13.94
N LYS A 87 -7.22 29.80 13.21
CA LYS A 87 -8.39 30.49 13.79
C LYS A 87 -9.52 29.56 14.21
N GLY A 88 -9.35 28.24 14.04
CA GLY A 88 -10.35 27.25 14.41
C GLY A 88 -11.55 27.18 13.46
N ASP A 89 -11.47 27.84 12.31
CA ASP A 89 -12.50 27.81 11.28
C ASP A 89 -12.55 26.44 10.59
N ASP A 90 -13.74 26.00 10.21
CA ASP A 90 -13.95 24.72 9.54
C ASP A 90 -13.60 24.81 8.05
N PHE A 91 -12.41 24.35 7.67
CA PHE A 91 -11.89 24.37 6.30
C PHE A 91 -12.65 23.46 5.32
N THR A 92 -13.57 22.64 5.81
CA THR A 92 -14.44 21.86 4.92
C THR A 92 -15.59 22.70 4.36
N LYS A 93 -15.86 23.87 4.95
CA LYS A 93 -16.94 24.77 4.54
C LYS A 93 -16.36 26.02 3.92
N PHE A 94 -16.94 26.40 2.78
CA PHE A 94 -16.57 27.63 2.09
C PHE A 94 -17.06 28.86 2.90
N PRO A 95 -16.27 29.95 2.97
CA PRO A 95 -16.67 31.14 3.72
C PRO A 95 -17.89 31.83 3.10
N THR A 96 -18.72 32.43 3.95
CA THR A 96 -19.80 33.31 3.49
C THR A 96 -19.25 34.73 3.38
N PHE A 97 -19.31 35.32 2.19
CA PHE A 97 -18.87 36.69 1.98
C PHE A 97 -19.99 37.67 2.28
N SER A 98 -19.71 38.68 3.09
CA SER A 98 -20.57 39.84 3.32
C SER A 98 -19.79 41.10 2.95
N PHE A 99 -20.34 41.89 2.03
CA PHE A 99 -19.73 43.11 1.53
C PHE A 99 -20.52 44.30 2.07
N PRO A 100 -20.04 44.99 3.13
CA PRO A 100 -20.69 46.20 3.59
C PRO A 100 -20.53 47.31 2.56
N GLU A 101 -21.56 48.13 2.38
CA GLU A 101 -21.51 49.25 1.44
C GLU A 101 -20.41 50.25 1.84
N PRO A 102 -19.66 50.79 0.86
CA PRO A 102 -18.60 51.75 1.14
C PRO A 102 -19.21 53.04 1.70
N LYS A 103 -18.70 53.50 2.84
CA LYS A 103 -19.05 54.82 3.37
C LYS A 103 -18.40 55.88 2.48
N LEU A 104 -19.22 56.68 1.81
CA LEU A 104 -18.75 57.79 0.99
C LEU A 104 -18.38 58.96 1.90
N ASP A 105 -17.10 59.32 1.94
CA ASP A 105 -16.67 60.57 2.57
C ASP A 105 -17.04 61.75 1.66
N PRO A 106 -17.71 62.79 2.18
CA PRO A 106 -18.11 63.94 1.38
C PRO A 106 -16.89 64.78 1.03
N ILE A 107 -16.23 64.49 -0.08
CA ILE A 107 -15.18 65.36 -0.63
C ILE A 107 -15.85 66.28 -1.66
N ASN A 108 -16.00 67.54 -1.25
CA ASN A 108 -16.27 68.71 -2.10
C ASN A 108 -17.72 68.99 -2.54
N MET A 109 -18.71 68.89 -1.63
CA MET A 109 -19.98 69.64 -1.76
C MET A 109 -19.83 71.07 -1.20
N GLU A 110 -18.80 71.81 -1.58
CA GLU A 110 -18.83 73.26 -1.45
C GLU A 110 -19.57 73.79 -2.68
N GLU A 111 -20.83 74.17 -2.48
CA GLU A 111 -21.57 74.96 -3.45
C GLU A 111 -20.72 76.19 -3.81
N ARG A 112 -20.20 76.21 -5.04
CA ARG A 112 -19.61 77.41 -5.63
C ARG A 112 -20.76 78.42 -5.79
N SER A 113 -20.98 79.21 -4.73
CA SER A 113 -21.86 80.38 -4.67
C SER A 113 -21.43 81.46 -5.65
#